data_AF-A0AAD7FFG0-F1
#
_entry.id   AF-A0AAD7FFG0-F1
#
_cell.length_a   1.000
_cell.length_b   1.000
_cell.length_c   1.000
_cell.angle_alpha   90.00
_cell.angle_beta   90.00
_cell.angle_gamma   90.00
#
_symmetry.space_group_name_H-M   'P 1'
#
loop_
_entity.id
_entity.type
_entity.pdbx_description
1 polymer ?
#
loop_
_entity_poly.entity_id
_entity_poly.type
_entity_poly.pdbx_seq_one_letter_code
_entity_poly.pdbx_strand_id
1 'polypeptide(L)'
;MSALSHNRRLLLALRRPSQFRSHASEAALGLRSHLPPDTGPPDPKTTREISDEEWEIRTGRAIYLIQNTLPEFFTTGLVYLPVANANPLDYLSGVDQDVDTIYSENIRLSYTPPVELPAPFPKTLNVEGAPLYFTSSVFVRHTLNALYSDLKVVLNKVSVNTHGESDLQMLKPRRKSRDKSLFVGLGVSGIARVSGAPGDWEVNSTYTFSPLTGLIHLHTVNSIHPAPHQTVYHALRASLGNVFGGTEEPSRPGGAAGAVSKTGDSRGS
;
A
#
# COMPACT_ATOMS: atom_id res chain seq x y z
N MET A 1 -19.38 64.94 -7.52
CA MET A 1 -19.20 64.84 -8.98
C MET A 1 -19.92 63.58 -9.46
N SER A 2 -20.40 63.56 -10.71
CA SER A 2 -21.29 62.57 -11.36
C SER A 2 -20.95 61.09 -11.03
N ALA A 3 -21.91 60.18 -10.78
CA ALA A 3 -23.00 59.73 -11.68
C ALA A 3 -22.44 59.18 -13.01
N LEU A 4 -22.68 57.92 -13.41
CA LEU A 4 -23.94 57.38 -13.93
C LEU A 4 -23.84 55.83 -14.00
N SER A 5 -24.87 55.07 -13.60
CA SER A 5 -25.92 54.48 -14.48
C SER A 5 -25.43 53.25 -15.27
N HIS A 6 -25.81 52.03 -14.84
CA HIS A 6 -26.91 51.25 -15.44
C HIS A 6 -26.85 51.07 -16.97
N ASN A 7 -26.83 49.81 -17.43
CA ASN A 7 -28.09 49.23 -17.96
C ASN A 7 -28.13 47.70 -18.08
N ARG A 8 -29.35 47.16 -17.97
CA ARG A 8 -29.74 45.77 -18.30
C ARG A 8 -30.31 45.74 -19.73
N ARG A 9 -30.29 44.55 -20.36
CA ARG A 9 -31.32 43.91 -21.26
C ARG A 9 -30.62 43.10 -22.38
N LEU A 10 -30.83 41.79 -22.49
CA LEU A 10 -32.02 41.00 -22.91
C LEU A 10 -32.15 40.83 -24.43
N LEU A 11 -32.23 39.55 -24.87
CA LEU A 11 -32.94 38.93 -26.02
C LEU A 11 -32.06 37.78 -26.59
N LEU A 12 -32.41 36.49 -26.60
CA LEU A 12 -33.56 35.74 -27.16
C LEU A 12 -33.69 35.74 -28.70
N ALA A 13 -33.21 34.66 -29.33
CA ALA A 13 -33.79 33.95 -30.50
C ALA A 13 -32.89 32.70 -30.77
N LEU A 14 -33.30 31.43 -30.90
CA LEU A 14 -34.42 30.70 -31.53
C LEU A 14 -34.11 30.12 -32.94
N ARG A 15 -34.32 28.79 -33.06
CA ARG A 15 -34.40 27.91 -34.28
C ARG A 15 -33.07 27.66 -35.06
N ARG A 16 -32.65 26.44 -35.42
CA ARG A 16 -33.27 25.23 -36.07
C ARG A 16 -33.57 25.42 -37.59
N PRO A 17 -33.53 24.37 -38.45
CA PRO A 17 -32.37 23.54 -38.88
C PRO A 17 -32.40 23.31 -40.44
N SER A 18 -31.87 22.18 -40.95
CA SER A 18 -32.02 21.66 -42.36
C SER A 18 -31.09 22.30 -43.43
N GLN A 19 -30.73 21.69 -44.58
CA GLN A 19 -31.08 20.38 -45.19
C GLN A 19 -30.02 19.92 -46.25
N PHE A 20 -29.77 18.61 -46.33
CA PHE A 20 -29.59 17.70 -47.51
C PHE A 20 -28.95 18.09 -48.87
N ARG A 21 -28.20 17.09 -49.42
CA ARG A 21 -27.84 16.81 -50.86
C ARG A 21 -26.97 17.89 -51.55
N SER A 22 -26.04 17.60 -52.48
CA SER A 22 -25.50 16.36 -53.11
C SER A 22 -24.09 16.68 -53.68
N HIS A 23 -23.34 15.86 -54.46
CA HIS A 23 -23.60 14.62 -55.21
C HIS A 23 -22.32 13.73 -55.31
N ALA A 24 -22.37 12.69 -56.14
CA ALA A 24 -21.33 11.72 -56.50
C ALA A 24 -20.66 11.99 -57.87
N SER A 25 -19.37 11.61 -58.06
CA SER A 25 -18.89 10.60 -59.05
C SER A 25 -17.35 10.46 -59.12
N GLU A 26 -16.88 9.41 -59.81
CA GLU A 26 -15.55 9.15 -60.42
C GLU A 26 -14.31 8.81 -59.55
N ALA A 27 -14.26 7.53 -59.16
CA ALA A 27 -13.31 6.53 -59.66
C ALA A 27 -11.78 6.77 -59.74
N ALA A 28 -11.07 5.92 -58.98
CA ALA A 28 -9.96 5.07 -59.45
C ALA A 28 -8.61 5.69 -59.86
N LEU A 29 -7.69 5.79 -58.89
CA LEU A 29 -6.31 5.34 -59.06
C LEU A 29 -5.92 4.42 -57.89
N GLY A 30 -5.36 3.25 -58.21
CA GLY A 30 -5.10 2.21 -57.22
C GLY A 30 -3.82 2.44 -56.42
N LEU A 31 -3.93 2.44 -55.09
CA LEU A 31 -2.82 2.18 -54.18
C LEU A 31 -3.17 1.01 -53.27
N ARG A 32 -2.21 0.08 -53.13
CA ARG A 32 -2.41 -1.21 -52.47
C ARG A 32 -2.70 -1.06 -50.98
N SER A 33 -3.61 -1.89 -50.50
CA SER A 33 -3.88 -2.14 -49.09
C SER A 33 -2.64 -2.71 -48.37
N HIS A 34 -1.96 -1.88 -47.58
CA HIS A 34 -0.99 -2.32 -46.57
C HIS A 34 -1.11 -1.45 -45.31
N LEU A 35 -2.26 -1.52 -44.63
CA LEU A 35 -2.26 -1.31 -43.18
C LEU A 35 -2.04 -2.68 -42.52
N PRO A 36 -1.16 -2.78 -41.51
CA PRO A 36 -1.20 -3.91 -40.58
C PRO A 36 -2.55 -3.95 -39.86
N PRO A 37 -3.13 -5.13 -39.60
CA PRO A 37 -4.17 -5.23 -38.57
C PRO A 37 -3.57 -4.92 -37.19
N ASP A 38 -4.44 -4.59 -36.24
CA ASP A 38 -4.13 -4.39 -34.81
C ASP A 38 -3.26 -3.16 -34.44
N THR A 39 -3.76 -1.98 -34.81
CA THR A 39 -3.73 -0.82 -33.88
C THR A 39 -5.15 -0.47 -33.43
N GLY A 40 -5.71 -1.33 -32.56
CA GLY A 40 -6.78 -0.89 -31.68
C GLY A 40 -6.28 0.23 -30.75
N PRO A 41 -7.16 1.09 -30.22
CA PRO A 41 -6.76 2.05 -29.19
C PRO A 41 -6.12 1.30 -28.01
N PRO A 42 -5.04 1.81 -27.40
CA PRO A 42 -4.34 1.11 -26.33
C PRO A 42 -5.28 0.91 -25.14
N ASP A 43 -5.62 -0.34 -24.84
CA ASP A 43 -6.43 -0.70 -23.69
C ASP A 43 -5.63 -0.43 -22.40
N PRO A 44 -6.02 0.56 -21.57
CA PRO A 44 -5.20 1.06 -20.45
C PRO A 44 -5.12 0.09 -19.25
N LYS A 45 -5.45 -1.19 -19.43
CA LYS A 45 -5.47 -2.22 -18.37
C LYS A 45 -4.65 -3.47 -18.68
N THR A 46 -3.90 -3.50 -19.78
CA THR A 46 -2.95 -4.59 -20.05
C THR A 46 -1.64 -4.35 -19.31
N THR A 47 -1.54 -4.88 -18.08
CA THR A 47 -0.27 -5.00 -17.35
C THR A 47 0.72 -5.77 -18.22
N ARG A 48 1.68 -5.06 -18.83
CA ARG A 48 2.59 -5.63 -19.84
C ARG A 48 3.38 -6.79 -19.25
N GLU A 49 3.15 -8.00 -19.78
CA GLU A 49 3.93 -9.18 -19.42
C GLU A 49 5.38 -8.98 -19.86
N ILE A 50 6.31 -8.98 -18.91
CA ILE A 50 7.73 -8.73 -19.16
C ILE A 50 8.45 -10.00 -19.67
N SER A 51 9.65 -9.84 -20.23
CA SER A 51 10.51 -10.96 -20.62
C SER A 51 11.01 -11.75 -19.40
N ASP A 52 11.42 -13.01 -19.60
CA ASP A 52 12.01 -13.83 -18.53
C ASP A 52 13.29 -13.19 -17.97
N GLU A 53 14.08 -12.52 -18.82
CA GLU A 53 15.32 -11.83 -18.42
C GLU A 53 15.04 -10.61 -17.54
N GLU A 54 14.11 -9.74 -17.95
CA GLU A 54 13.69 -8.58 -17.16
C GLU A 54 13.04 -9.02 -15.84
N TRP A 55 12.31 -10.14 -15.83
CA TRP A 55 11.74 -10.71 -14.62
C TRP A 55 12.82 -11.19 -13.63
N GLU A 56 13.87 -11.87 -14.12
CA GLU A 56 15.00 -12.27 -13.28
C GLU A 56 15.76 -11.05 -12.75
N ILE A 57 15.99 -10.02 -13.58
CA ILE A 57 16.63 -8.76 -13.17
C ILE A 57 15.81 -8.05 -12.08
N ARG A 58 14.50 -7.88 -12.27
CA ARG A 58 13.60 -7.23 -11.29
C ARG A 58 13.55 -7.98 -9.97
N THR A 59 13.38 -9.30 -10.01
CA THR A 59 13.35 -10.10 -8.78
C THR A 59 14.72 -10.12 -8.08
N GLY A 60 15.82 -10.19 -8.82
CA GLY A 60 17.18 -10.07 -8.28
C GLY A 60 17.42 -8.72 -7.59
N ARG A 61 17.05 -7.61 -8.25
CA ARG A 61 17.12 -6.24 -7.69
C ARG A 61 16.30 -6.12 -6.40
N ALA A 62 15.09 -6.68 -6.39
CA ALA A 62 14.21 -6.64 -5.21
C ALA A 62 14.77 -7.45 -4.03
N ILE A 63 15.34 -8.64 -4.28
CA ILE A 63 16.03 -9.44 -3.26
C ILE A 63 17.23 -8.67 -2.70
N TYR A 64 18.06 -8.10 -3.57
CA TYR A 64 19.23 -7.31 -3.18
C TYR A 64 18.84 -6.09 -2.33
N LEU A 65 17.82 -5.33 -2.72
CA LEU A 65 17.36 -4.19 -1.93
C LEU A 65 16.86 -4.63 -0.55
N ILE A 66 15.99 -5.65 -0.48
CA ILE A 66 15.50 -6.19 0.80
C ILE A 66 16.65 -6.61 1.73
N GLN A 67 17.65 -7.33 1.21
CA GLN A 67 18.81 -7.78 1.99
C GLN A 67 19.63 -6.62 2.57
N ASN A 68 19.83 -5.55 1.80
CA ASN A 68 20.67 -4.42 2.21
C ASN A 68 19.93 -3.36 3.03
N THR A 69 18.61 -3.19 2.86
CA THR A 69 17.88 -2.08 3.46
C THR A 69 17.04 -2.46 4.69
N LEU A 70 16.65 -3.74 4.85
CA LEU A 70 15.95 -4.17 6.08
C LEU A 70 16.80 -4.05 7.37
N PRO A 71 18.13 -4.27 7.37
CA PRO A 71 18.96 -4.01 8.55
C PRO A 71 18.88 -2.56 9.05
N GLU A 72 18.72 -1.61 8.12
CA GLU A 72 18.62 -0.17 8.39
C GLU A 72 17.17 0.32 8.55
N PHE A 73 16.18 -0.58 8.65
CA PHE A 73 14.76 -0.23 8.66
C PHE A 73 14.40 0.86 9.68
N PHE A 74 14.96 0.84 10.89
CA PHE A 74 14.68 1.88 11.89
C PHE A 74 15.39 3.20 11.60
N THR A 75 16.55 3.17 10.93
CA THR A 75 17.31 4.34 10.46
C THR A 75 16.64 5.00 9.26
N THR A 76 16.51 4.29 8.14
CA THR A 76 16.08 4.82 6.83
C THR A 76 14.59 4.66 6.54
N GLY A 77 13.92 3.72 7.20
CA GLY A 77 12.59 3.26 6.79
C GLY A 77 12.64 2.20 5.68
N LEU A 78 11.46 1.80 5.20
CA LEU A 78 11.35 0.83 4.12
C LEU A 78 11.76 1.48 2.80
N VAL A 79 12.77 0.91 2.14
CA VAL A 79 13.25 1.41 0.84
C VAL A 79 12.49 0.73 -0.29
N TYR A 80 11.86 1.54 -1.14
CA TYR A 80 10.97 1.11 -2.23
C TYR A 80 11.43 1.55 -3.62
N LEU A 81 12.26 2.60 -3.69
CA LEU A 81 12.96 3.02 -4.92
C LEU A 81 14.46 2.72 -4.79
N PRO A 82 15.15 2.33 -5.88
CA PRO A 82 16.60 2.11 -5.90
C PRO A 82 17.47 3.38 -5.75
N VAL A 83 16.88 4.56 -5.51
CA VAL A 83 17.60 5.84 -5.45
C VAL A 83 17.55 6.40 -4.02
N ALA A 84 18.71 6.58 -3.40
CA ALA A 84 18.87 6.95 -1.98
C ALA A 84 18.40 8.36 -1.58
N ASN A 85 17.81 9.14 -2.49
CA ASN A 85 17.46 10.55 -2.32
C ASN A 85 16.00 10.90 -2.68
N ALA A 86 15.13 9.91 -2.91
CA ALA A 86 13.71 10.17 -3.17
C ALA A 86 13.03 10.76 -1.92
N ASN A 87 12.29 11.85 -2.09
CA ASN A 87 11.61 12.53 -1.00
C ASN A 87 10.34 11.71 -0.66
N PRO A 88 9.97 11.50 0.62
CA PRO A 88 8.80 10.68 0.97
C PRO A 88 7.44 11.17 0.44
N LEU A 89 7.39 12.36 -0.17
CA LEU A 89 6.21 12.93 -0.83
C LEU A 89 6.19 12.73 -2.36
N ASP A 90 7.26 12.19 -2.96
CA ASP A 90 7.33 11.96 -4.41
C ASP A 90 6.35 10.86 -4.88
N TYR A 91 5.72 10.13 -3.96
CA TYR A 91 4.53 9.30 -4.27
C TYR A 91 3.30 10.10 -4.70
N LEU A 92 3.16 11.36 -4.24
CA LEU A 92 2.05 12.24 -4.60
C LEU A 92 2.37 13.03 -5.87
N SER A 93 3.65 13.33 -6.08
CA SER A 93 4.18 13.91 -7.31
C SER A 93 4.33 12.84 -8.37
N GLY A 94 3.29 12.58 -9.18
CA GLY A 94 3.29 11.59 -10.26
C GLY A 94 4.22 11.92 -11.46
N VAL A 95 5.47 12.25 -11.19
CA VAL A 95 6.48 12.83 -12.09
C VAL A 95 7.82 12.11 -11.88
N ASP A 96 7.83 10.83 -12.26
CA ASP A 96 8.89 10.17 -13.05
C ASP A 96 8.65 8.65 -13.05
N GLN A 97 8.13 8.13 -14.16
CA GLN A 97 7.78 6.71 -14.31
C GLN A 97 9.00 5.80 -14.51
N ASP A 98 10.21 6.36 -14.61
CA ASP A 98 11.44 5.64 -14.92
C ASP A 98 12.15 5.07 -13.68
N VAL A 99 11.70 5.39 -12.47
CA VAL A 99 12.23 4.81 -11.22
C VAL A 99 11.39 3.59 -10.82
N ASP A 100 11.66 2.43 -11.43
CA ASP A 100 10.97 1.18 -11.11
C ASP A 100 10.99 0.87 -9.58
N THR A 101 9.83 0.99 -8.94
CA THR A 101 9.56 0.41 -7.62
C THR A 101 9.76 -1.11 -7.63
N ILE A 102 10.18 -1.68 -6.49
CA ILE A 102 10.20 -3.15 -6.31
C ILE A 102 8.88 -3.74 -5.80
N TYR A 103 7.95 -2.88 -5.38
CA TYR A 103 6.63 -3.26 -4.87
C TYR A 103 5.54 -2.95 -5.91
N SER A 104 4.59 -3.87 -6.05
CA SER A 104 3.38 -3.70 -6.86
C SER A 104 2.45 -2.66 -6.25
N GLU A 105 1.72 -1.89 -7.08
CA GLU A 105 0.67 -0.97 -6.64
C GLU A 105 -0.40 -1.68 -5.79
N ASN A 106 -0.71 -2.93 -6.14
CA ASN A 106 -1.67 -3.80 -5.45
C ASN A 106 -0.97 -4.74 -4.45
N ILE A 107 0.11 -4.29 -3.81
CA ILE A 107 0.77 -5.05 -2.75
C ILE A 107 -0.18 -5.31 -1.57
N ARG A 108 -0.11 -6.51 -1.02
CA ARG A 108 -0.83 -6.91 0.20
C ARG A 108 0.16 -7.31 1.29
N LEU A 109 -0.09 -6.84 2.50
CA LEU A 109 0.55 -7.31 3.73
C LEU A 109 -0.44 -8.17 4.50
N SER A 110 -0.02 -9.35 4.96
CA SER A 110 -0.83 -10.26 5.75
C SER A 110 -0.09 -10.72 7.01
N TYR A 111 -0.76 -10.71 8.16
CA TYR A 111 -0.25 -11.26 9.41
C TYR A 111 -1.38 -11.92 10.21
N THR A 112 -1.16 -13.17 10.63
CA THR A 112 -2.06 -13.92 11.52
C THR A 112 -1.37 -14.09 12.87
N PRO A 113 -1.84 -13.44 13.94
CA PRO A 113 -1.33 -13.67 15.30
C PRO A 113 -1.49 -15.13 15.73
N PRO A 114 -0.57 -15.70 16.51
CA PRO A 114 -0.64 -17.10 16.97
C PRO A 114 -1.75 -17.36 18.01
N VAL A 115 -2.29 -16.30 18.61
CA VAL A 115 -3.42 -16.33 19.54
C VAL A 115 -4.51 -15.43 18.97
N GLU A 116 -5.74 -15.93 18.85
CA GLU A 116 -6.86 -15.12 18.36
C GLU A 116 -7.08 -13.92 19.28
N LEU A 117 -7.02 -12.72 18.71
CA LEU A 117 -7.37 -11.50 19.42
C LEU A 117 -8.88 -11.48 19.68
N PRO A 118 -9.35 -10.98 20.84
CA PRO A 118 -10.78 -10.92 21.12
C PRO A 118 -11.50 -10.00 20.13
N ALA A 119 -12.81 -10.19 19.96
CA ALA A 119 -13.62 -9.32 19.12
C ALA A 119 -13.46 -7.83 19.53
N PRO A 120 -13.44 -6.88 18.57
CA PRO A 120 -13.77 -7.02 17.16
C PRO A 120 -12.56 -7.23 16.22
N PHE A 121 -11.41 -7.68 16.73
CA PHE A 121 -10.22 -7.86 15.88
C PHE A 121 -10.41 -9.00 14.86
N PRO A 122 -9.97 -8.84 13.59
CA PRO A 122 -9.99 -9.92 12.62
C PRO A 122 -8.92 -10.97 12.96
N LYS A 123 -9.16 -12.23 12.55
CA LYS A 123 -8.19 -13.33 12.76
C LYS A 123 -6.86 -13.10 12.04
N THR A 124 -6.90 -12.41 10.90
CA THR A 124 -5.74 -12.01 10.11
C THR A 124 -5.81 -10.51 9.85
N LEU A 125 -4.75 -9.79 10.20
CA LEU A 125 -4.54 -8.42 9.79
C LEU A 125 -4.13 -8.42 8.32
N ASN A 126 -4.94 -7.80 7.47
CA ASN A 126 -4.64 -7.58 6.06
C ASN A 126 -4.60 -6.08 5.77
N VAL A 127 -3.57 -5.66 5.03
CA VAL A 127 -3.40 -4.29 4.53
C VAL A 127 -3.19 -4.39 3.02
N GLU A 128 -3.96 -3.67 2.22
CA GLU A 128 -3.99 -3.79 0.76
C GLU A 128 -3.76 -2.44 0.09
N GLY A 129 -2.96 -2.45 -0.98
CA GLY A 129 -2.58 -1.25 -1.72
C GLY A 129 -1.29 -0.61 -1.19
N ALA A 130 -0.46 -0.16 -2.12
CA ALA A 130 0.85 0.45 -1.83
C ALA A 130 0.80 1.60 -0.80
N PRO A 131 -0.14 2.57 -0.84
CA PRO A 131 -0.17 3.66 0.14
C PRO A 131 -0.34 3.17 1.58
N LEU A 132 -1.19 2.16 1.81
CA LEU A 132 -1.42 1.61 3.14
C LEU A 132 -0.24 0.74 3.60
N TYR A 133 0.35 -0.03 2.68
CA TYR A 133 1.58 -0.80 2.94
C TYR A 133 2.71 0.10 3.44
N PHE A 134 3.05 1.16 2.68
CA PHE A 134 4.11 2.09 3.06
C PHE A 134 3.79 2.85 4.35
N THR A 135 2.56 3.36 4.50
CA THR A 135 2.12 4.05 5.74
C THR A 135 2.22 3.13 6.96
N SER A 136 1.88 1.85 6.83
CA SER A 136 2.01 0.88 7.94
C SER A 136 3.48 0.68 8.37
N SER A 137 4.41 0.66 7.41
CA SER A 137 5.85 0.54 7.70
C SER A 137 6.39 1.78 8.44
N VAL A 138 5.97 2.98 8.01
CA VAL A 138 6.28 4.26 8.65
C VAL A 138 5.71 4.31 10.06
N PHE A 139 4.47 3.87 10.26
CA PHE A 139 3.83 3.78 11.57
C PHE A 139 4.57 2.84 12.53
N VAL A 140 4.93 1.63 12.07
CA VAL A 140 5.70 0.65 12.88
C VAL A 140 7.06 1.22 13.26
N ARG A 141 7.79 1.81 12.31
CA ARG A 141 9.09 2.46 12.56
C ARG A 141 8.99 3.57 13.60
N HIS A 142 8.03 4.49 13.48
CA HIS A 142 7.89 5.59 14.42
C HIS A 142 7.43 5.12 15.81
N THR A 143 6.47 4.19 15.87
CA THR A 143 5.96 3.64 17.13
C THR A 143 7.08 2.94 17.90
N LEU A 144 7.88 2.10 17.25
CA LEU A 144 8.98 1.42 17.91
C LEU A 144 10.09 2.40 18.32
N ASN A 145 10.49 3.36 17.47
CA ASN A 145 11.48 4.38 17.85
C ASN A 145 11.03 5.30 19.00
N ALA A 146 9.72 5.51 19.17
CA ALA A 146 9.14 6.24 20.29
C ALA A 146 9.13 5.43 21.60
N LEU A 147 9.00 4.10 21.52
CA LEU A 147 8.96 3.20 22.68
C LEU A 147 10.34 2.70 23.10
N TYR A 148 11.28 2.57 22.16
CA TYR A 148 12.60 1.98 22.35
C TYR A 148 13.71 2.93 21.85
N SER A 149 14.87 2.90 22.50
CA SER A 149 16.14 3.41 21.96
C SER A 149 16.98 2.27 21.39
N ASP A 150 18.02 2.64 20.65
CA ASP A 150 19.07 1.71 20.19
C ASP A 150 18.53 0.53 19.37
N LEU A 151 17.44 0.78 18.63
CA LEU A 151 16.77 -0.20 17.80
C LEU A 151 17.67 -0.67 16.67
N LYS A 152 17.88 -1.98 16.60
CA LYS A 152 18.72 -2.64 15.60
C LYS A 152 17.94 -3.76 14.91
N VAL A 153 18.15 -3.91 13.61
CA VAL A 153 17.71 -5.10 12.86
C VAL A 153 18.94 -5.89 12.41
N VAL A 154 18.90 -7.20 12.57
CA VAL A 154 19.89 -8.15 12.09
C VAL A 154 19.21 -9.12 11.14
N LEU A 155 19.82 -9.35 9.99
CA LEU A 155 19.34 -10.29 8.99
C LEU A 155 19.83 -11.70 9.34
N ASN A 156 19.00 -12.49 10.02
CA ASN A 156 19.37 -13.80 10.56
C ASN A 156 19.33 -14.90 9.50
N LYS A 157 18.38 -14.83 8.57
CA LYS A 157 18.17 -15.86 7.54
C LYS A 157 17.60 -15.26 6.27
N VAL A 158 18.11 -15.72 5.12
CA VAL A 158 17.51 -15.45 3.81
C VAL A 158 17.47 -16.74 3.00
N SER A 159 16.33 -17.03 2.38
CA SER A 159 16.17 -18.18 1.46
C SER A 159 15.29 -17.77 0.29
N VAL A 160 15.74 -18.06 -0.93
CA VAL A 160 14.93 -17.87 -2.14
C VAL A 160 14.31 -19.22 -2.50
N ASN A 161 12.99 -19.29 -2.49
CA ASN A 161 12.24 -20.48 -2.83
C ASN A 161 11.67 -20.32 -4.25
N THR A 162 12.13 -21.14 -5.18
CA THR A 162 11.54 -21.26 -6.52
C THR A 162 10.66 -22.51 -6.55
N HIS A 163 9.34 -22.35 -6.73
CA HIS A 163 8.42 -23.47 -6.91
C HIS A 163 8.57 -24.01 -8.34
N GLY A 164 9.62 -24.80 -8.55
CA GLY A 164 10.14 -25.16 -9.87
C GLY A 164 10.26 -26.65 -10.15
N GLU A 165 10.06 -27.53 -9.16
CA GLU A 165 10.17 -28.97 -9.38
C GLU A 165 9.30 -29.79 -8.42
N SER A 166 8.38 -30.53 -9.01
CA SER A 166 7.95 -31.84 -8.53
C SER A 166 8.10 -32.78 -9.71
N ASP A 167 8.61 -33.98 -9.42
CA ASP A 167 8.97 -34.99 -10.42
C ASP A 167 7.83 -35.34 -11.39
N LEU A 168 8.22 -35.98 -12.51
CA LEU A 168 7.32 -36.58 -13.51
C LEU A 168 6.64 -35.62 -14.50
N GLN A 169 7.44 -34.95 -15.35
CA GLN A 169 7.07 -34.74 -16.77
C GLN A 169 8.26 -34.24 -17.62
N MET A 170 9.02 -35.17 -18.20
CA MET A 170 9.76 -34.92 -19.45
C MET A 170 8.75 -34.63 -20.59
N LEU A 171 9.22 -33.97 -21.65
CA LEU A 171 8.62 -33.82 -23.01
C LEU A 171 8.03 -32.46 -23.44
N LYS A 172 8.19 -31.35 -22.71
CA LYS A 172 7.99 -30.00 -23.29
C LYS A 172 9.05 -29.00 -22.81
N PRO A 173 9.47 -28.03 -23.64
CA PRO A 173 10.31 -26.93 -23.20
C PRO A 173 9.53 -26.10 -22.17
N ARG A 174 9.85 -26.31 -20.89
CA ARG A 174 9.26 -25.55 -19.79
C ARG A 174 9.75 -24.10 -19.87
N ARG A 175 8.82 -23.15 -19.93
CA ARG A 175 9.11 -21.76 -19.52
C ARG A 175 9.67 -21.82 -18.10
N LYS A 176 10.65 -20.96 -17.78
CA LYS A 176 11.19 -20.89 -16.42
C LYS A 176 10.05 -20.66 -15.43
N SER A 177 9.99 -21.41 -14.34
CA SER A 177 8.92 -21.22 -13.35
C SER A 177 9.08 -19.83 -12.72
N ARG A 178 8.15 -18.93 -13.02
CA ARG A 178 8.11 -17.57 -12.46
C ARG A 178 7.49 -17.53 -11.05
N ASP A 179 7.36 -18.68 -10.40
CA ASP A 179 6.89 -18.80 -9.02
C ASP A 179 8.09 -18.73 -8.07
N LYS A 180 8.43 -17.52 -7.65
CA LYS A 180 9.53 -17.23 -6.72
C LYS A 180 9.01 -16.52 -5.47
N SER A 181 9.52 -16.90 -4.31
CA SER A 181 9.35 -16.18 -3.05
C SER A 181 10.68 -16.05 -2.30
N LEU A 182 10.76 -15.03 -1.46
CA LEU A 182 11.92 -14.72 -0.62
C LEU A 182 11.49 -14.83 0.84
N PHE A 183 11.99 -15.84 1.54
CA PHE A 183 11.89 -15.94 2.99
C PHE A 183 13.00 -15.12 3.65
N VAL A 184 12.63 -14.34 4.66
CA VAL A 184 13.52 -13.50 5.46
C VAL A 184 13.24 -13.71 6.94
N GLY A 185 14.27 -14.05 7.72
CA GLY A 185 14.24 -14.04 9.18
C GLY A 185 15.06 -12.87 9.70
N LEU A 186 14.44 -12.05 10.56
CA LEU A 186 15.02 -10.85 11.17
C LEU A 186 15.10 -11.02 12.69
N GLY A 187 16.22 -10.63 13.29
CA GLY A 187 16.30 -10.31 14.72
C GLY A 187 16.14 -8.80 14.89
N VAL A 188 15.21 -8.37 15.74
CA VAL A 188 15.00 -6.98 16.13
C VAL A 188 15.33 -6.85 17.60
N SER A 189 16.15 -5.89 17.99
CA SER A 189 16.48 -5.62 19.40
C SER A 189 16.46 -4.13 19.72
N GLY A 190 16.25 -3.75 20.98
CA GLY A 190 16.30 -2.37 21.47
C GLY A 190 16.07 -2.26 22.98
N ILE A 191 16.15 -1.04 23.52
CA ILE A 191 16.02 -0.76 24.97
C ILE A 191 14.75 0.05 25.23
N ALA A 192 13.83 -0.45 26.04
CA ALA A 192 12.57 0.23 26.33
C ALA A 192 12.81 1.55 27.08
N ARG A 193 12.40 2.69 26.52
CA ARG A 193 12.73 4.03 27.06
C ARG A 193 12.15 4.31 28.44
N VAL A 194 11.04 3.65 28.79
CA VAL A 194 10.32 3.87 30.06
C VAL A 194 10.87 3.00 31.19
N SER A 195 11.23 1.74 30.90
CA SER A 195 11.66 0.77 31.92
C SER A 195 13.16 0.46 31.92
N GLY A 196 13.89 0.86 30.87
CA GLY A 196 15.28 0.46 30.63
C GLY A 196 15.46 -1.02 30.28
N ALA A 197 14.37 -1.79 30.14
CA ALA A 197 14.44 -3.22 29.87
C ALA A 197 14.81 -3.50 28.41
N PRO A 198 15.66 -4.50 28.11
CA PRO A 198 15.88 -4.94 26.75
C PRO A 198 14.61 -5.58 26.18
N GLY A 199 14.36 -5.34 24.90
CA GLY A 199 13.35 -6.04 24.10
C GLY A 199 14.00 -6.67 22.89
N ASP A 200 13.77 -7.95 22.69
CA ASP A 200 14.25 -8.74 21.55
C ASP A 200 13.07 -9.43 20.88
N TRP A 201 13.05 -9.46 19.54
CA TRP A 201 12.05 -10.16 18.74
C TRP A 201 12.69 -10.86 17.54
N GLU A 202 12.21 -12.06 17.23
CA GLU A 202 12.43 -12.72 15.95
C GLU A 202 11.20 -12.52 15.06
N VAL A 203 11.40 -11.99 13.85
CA VAL A 203 10.34 -11.75 12.86
C VAL A 203 10.66 -12.53 11.59
N ASN A 204 9.80 -13.48 11.24
CA ASN A 204 9.93 -14.26 10.01
C ASN A 204 8.91 -13.78 8.98
N SER A 205 9.34 -13.45 7.78
CA SER A 205 8.53 -12.91 6.68
C SER A 205 8.77 -13.62 5.36
N THR A 206 7.77 -13.64 4.49
CA THR A 206 7.84 -14.14 3.11
C THR A 206 7.38 -13.04 2.15
N TYR A 207 8.20 -12.73 1.16
CA TYR A 207 7.85 -11.82 0.06
C TYR A 207 7.63 -12.64 -1.21
N THR A 208 6.46 -12.53 -1.84
CA THR A 208 6.11 -13.29 -3.06
C THR A 208 6.16 -12.37 -4.28
N PHE A 209 6.88 -12.80 -5.31
CA PHE A 209 7.02 -12.07 -6.56
C PHE A 209 5.84 -12.38 -7.50
N SER A 210 5.43 -11.38 -8.29
CA SER A 210 4.42 -11.52 -9.33
C SER A 210 5.03 -12.22 -10.55
N PRO A 211 4.43 -13.32 -11.07
CA PRO A 211 4.94 -13.98 -12.26
C PRO A 211 4.81 -13.13 -13.54
N LEU A 212 3.94 -12.10 -13.52
CA LEU A 212 3.72 -11.22 -14.67
C LEU A 212 4.67 -10.02 -14.72
N THR A 213 5.13 -9.52 -13.57
CA THR A 213 5.82 -8.23 -13.46
C THR A 213 7.15 -8.24 -12.70
N GLY A 214 7.49 -9.34 -12.02
CA GLY A 214 8.70 -9.44 -11.17
C GLY A 214 8.64 -8.63 -9.88
N LEU A 215 7.56 -7.87 -9.65
CA LEU A 215 7.37 -7.03 -8.46
C LEU A 215 6.84 -7.84 -7.27
N ILE A 216 7.16 -7.39 -6.06
CA ILE A 216 6.59 -7.94 -4.82
C ILE A 216 5.12 -7.55 -4.74
N HIS A 217 4.22 -8.54 -4.66
CA HIS A 217 2.77 -8.31 -4.59
C HIS A 217 2.13 -8.83 -3.30
N LEU A 218 2.86 -9.65 -2.53
CA LEU A 218 2.45 -10.15 -1.24
C LEU A 218 3.64 -10.14 -0.28
N HIS A 219 3.44 -9.60 0.92
CA HIS A 219 4.32 -9.71 2.07
C HIS A 219 3.54 -10.40 3.19
N THR A 220 3.89 -11.63 3.51
CA THR A 220 3.31 -12.36 4.66
C THR A 220 4.29 -12.29 5.82
N VAL A 221 3.86 -11.76 6.97
CA VAL A 221 4.58 -11.97 8.23
C VAL A 221 4.17 -13.35 8.73
N ASN A 222 5.10 -14.30 8.70
CA ASN A 222 4.86 -15.69 9.08
C ASN A 222 4.78 -15.84 10.61
N SER A 223 5.67 -15.18 11.34
CA SER A 223 5.66 -15.17 12.81
C SER A 223 6.40 -13.98 13.41
N ILE A 224 6.07 -13.67 14.67
CA ILE A 224 6.75 -12.71 15.54
C ILE A 224 6.88 -13.39 16.91
N HIS A 225 8.10 -13.51 17.43
CA HIS A 225 8.40 -14.13 18.73
C HIS A 225 9.28 -13.21 19.60
N PRO A 226 8.90 -12.88 20.85
CA PRO A 226 7.62 -13.20 21.48
C PRO A 226 6.45 -12.53 20.75
N ALA A 227 5.26 -13.14 20.84
CA ALA A 227 4.07 -12.57 20.21
C ALA A 227 3.79 -11.17 20.79
N PRO A 228 3.45 -10.16 19.97
CA PRO A 228 3.14 -8.82 20.47
C PRO A 228 2.03 -8.86 21.51
N HIS A 229 2.18 -8.08 22.58
CA HIS A 229 1.16 -8.00 23.63
C HIS A 229 -0.13 -7.34 23.10
N GLN A 230 -1.28 -7.67 23.69
CA GLN A 230 -2.60 -7.19 23.22
C GLN A 230 -2.67 -5.66 23.10
N THR A 231 -1.96 -4.94 23.98
CA THR A 231 -1.83 -3.47 23.97
C THR A 231 -1.22 -2.91 22.69
N VAL A 232 -0.32 -3.64 22.01
CA VAL A 232 0.26 -3.23 20.72
C VAL A 232 -0.81 -3.22 19.63
N TYR A 233 -1.67 -4.23 19.60
CA TYR A 233 -2.80 -4.29 18.66
C TYR A 233 -3.88 -3.24 18.98
N HIS A 234 -4.10 -2.90 20.25
CA HIS A 234 -4.97 -1.78 20.62
C HIS A 234 -4.41 -0.43 20.16
N ALA A 235 -3.09 -0.20 20.27
CA ALA A 235 -2.45 1.01 19.76
C ALA A 235 -2.50 1.09 18.22
N LEU A 236 -2.28 -0.03 17.53
CA LEU A 236 -2.51 -0.16 16.09
C LEU A 236 -3.98 0.13 15.73
N ARG A 237 -4.96 -0.39 16.47
CA ARG A 237 -6.38 -0.09 16.23
C ARG A 237 -6.70 1.39 16.45
N ALA A 238 -6.19 2.02 17.51
CA ALA A 238 -6.47 3.43 17.81
C ALA A 238 -5.88 4.38 16.75
N SER A 239 -4.67 4.08 16.25
CA SER A 239 -4.03 4.88 15.18
C SER A 239 -4.66 4.64 13.81
N LEU A 240 -4.92 3.39 13.44
CA LEU A 240 -5.49 3.03 12.15
C LEU A 240 -7.00 3.33 12.07
N GLY A 241 -7.75 3.21 13.17
CA GLY A 241 -9.19 3.52 13.22
C GLY A 241 -9.50 4.98 12.89
N ASN A 242 -8.62 5.90 13.30
CA ASN A 242 -8.69 7.33 12.96
C ASN A 242 -8.40 7.60 11.47
N VAL A 243 -7.75 6.68 10.77
CA VAL A 243 -7.41 6.78 9.33
C VAL A 243 -8.43 6.03 8.46
N PHE A 244 -9.03 4.95 8.97
CA PHE A 244 -9.94 4.07 8.23
C PHE A 244 -11.45 4.35 8.43
N GLY A 245 -11.82 5.49 9.02
CA GLY A 245 -13.21 5.95 9.03
C GLY A 245 -14.19 5.06 9.79
N GLY A 246 -13.71 4.33 10.79
CA GLY A 246 -14.57 3.56 11.69
C GLY A 246 -15.39 4.48 12.58
N THR A 247 -16.65 4.72 12.23
CA THR A 247 -17.61 5.47 13.05
C THR A 247 -17.99 4.68 14.32
N GLU A 248 -17.14 4.70 15.34
CA GLU A 248 -17.64 4.60 16.72
C GLU A 248 -18.28 5.95 17.07
N GLU A 249 -19.60 5.99 16.92
CA GLU A 249 -20.43 7.11 17.38
C GLU A 249 -20.18 7.31 18.89
N PRO A 250 -19.67 8.47 19.33
CA PRO A 250 -19.48 8.71 20.75
C PRO A 250 -20.86 8.82 21.40
N SER A 251 -21.21 7.81 22.20
CA SER A 251 -22.47 7.72 22.96
C SER A 251 -22.76 9.04 23.68
N ARG A 252 -23.67 9.82 23.10
CA ARG A 252 -23.99 11.16 23.58
C ARG A 252 -24.74 11.03 24.90
N PRO A 253 -24.22 11.55 26.04
CA PRO A 253 -24.99 11.59 27.28
C PRO A 253 -26.11 12.62 27.09
N GLY A 254 -27.30 12.13 26.74
CA GLY A 254 -28.50 12.94 26.59
C GLY A 254 -28.95 13.49 27.94
N GLY A 255 -28.50 14.70 28.27
CA GLY A 255 -28.97 15.41 29.45
C GLY A 255 -30.43 15.81 29.30
N ALA A 256 -31.28 15.31 30.20
CA ALA A 256 -32.58 15.90 30.49
C ALA A 256 -32.45 16.66 31.83
N ALA A 257 -32.69 17.96 31.80
CA ALA A 257 -32.63 18.81 32.99
C ALA A 257 -33.83 18.54 33.92
N GLY A 258 -33.56 18.42 35.22
CA GLY A 258 -34.56 18.29 36.27
C GLY A 258 -34.06 18.95 37.55
N ALA A 259 -34.28 20.26 37.69
CA ALA A 259 -33.78 21.03 38.81
C ALA A 259 -34.64 20.82 40.07
N VAL A 260 -33.99 20.50 41.20
CA VAL A 260 -34.47 20.87 42.55
C VAL A 260 -33.28 21.35 43.37
N SER A 261 -33.29 22.64 43.71
CA SER A 261 -32.47 23.16 44.81
C SER A 261 -33.20 22.91 46.13
N LYS A 262 -32.49 22.39 47.14
CA LYS A 262 -32.66 22.91 48.50
C LYS A 262 -31.42 22.69 49.36
N THR A 263 -30.81 23.79 49.75
CA THR A 263 -29.70 23.88 50.71
C THR A 263 -30.21 23.86 52.15
N GLY A 264 -29.49 23.12 53.01
CA GLY A 264 -29.33 23.42 54.45
C GLY A 264 -30.50 23.15 55.39
N ASP A 265 -30.26 22.34 56.42
CA ASP A 265 -30.08 22.92 57.77
C ASP A 265 -29.09 22.06 58.60
N SER A 266 -28.75 22.58 59.76
CA SER A 266 -27.63 22.23 60.63
C SER A 266 -28.11 21.76 62.01
N ARG A 267 -27.29 20.93 62.66
CA ARG A 267 -27.15 20.61 64.11
C ARG A 267 -26.80 19.12 64.28
N GLY A 268 -25.91 18.70 65.17
CA GLY A 268 -25.14 19.47 66.15
C GLY A 268 -25.67 19.36 67.58
N SER A 269 -25.70 18.13 68.12
CA SER A 269 -25.47 17.73 69.52
C SER A 269 -25.38 16.21 69.58
#